data_AF-R5B4L4-F1
#
_entry.id   AF-R5B4L4-F1
#
_cell.length_a   1.000
_cell.length_b   1.000
_cell.length_c   1.000
_cell.angle_alpha   90.00
_cell.angle_beta   90.00
_cell.angle_gamma   90.00
#
_symmetry.space_group_name_H-M   'P 1'
#
loop_
_entity.id
_entity.type
_entity.pdbx_description
1 polymer ?
#
loop_
_entity_poly.entity_id
_entity_poly.type
_entity_poly.pdbx_seq_one_letter_code
_entity_poly.pdbx_strand_id
1 'polypeptide(L)'
;MSCAPLHIRYVKTKIRIFLKEDGANYIIVFENDGKPIEQKTMEMLFDKFYKGPKGSFGLGLYIARKIAIFHGGDIWAENVENGVQFHVALKKYNEEEK
;
A
#
# COMPACT_ATOMS: atom_id res chain seq x y z
N MET A 1 -25.73 -5.31 15.06
CA MET A 1 -24.93 -4.52 16.02
C MET A 1 -23.54 -4.31 15.46
N SER A 2 -23.11 -3.05 15.39
CA SER A 2 -21.78 -2.53 14.98
C SER A 2 -21.33 -2.80 13.54
N CYS A 3 -21.75 -1.93 12.63
CA CYS A 3 -21.08 -1.70 11.35
C CYS A 3 -19.78 -0.94 11.64
N ALA A 4 -18.65 -1.64 11.75
CA ALA A 4 -17.35 -0.98 11.79
C ALA A 4 -17.08 -0.31 10.43
N PRO A 5 -16.61 0.94 10.39
CA PRO A 5 -16.37 1.65 9.13
C PRO A 5 -15.38 0.87 8.26
N LEU A 6 -15.76 0.71 7.00
CA LEU A 6 -15.23 -0.26 6.03
C LEU A 6 -13.73 -0.13 5.68
N HIS A 7 -13.05 0.93 6.15
CA HIS A 7 -11.80 1.43 5.58
C HIS A 7 -10.53 1.11 6.39
N ILE A 8 -10.64 0.63 7.64
CA ILE A 8 -9.50 0.44 8.58
C ILE A 8 -9.51 -1.01 9.12
N ARG A 9 -9.52 -2.00 8.22
CA ARG A 9 -9.82 -3.41 8.57
C ARG A 9 -8.70 -4.17 9.29
N TYR A 10 -7.44 -3.81 9.02
CA TYR A 10 -6.27 -4.55 9.48
C TYR A 10 -5.47 -3.81 10.55
N VAL A 11 -5.88 -2.58 10.87
CA VAL A 11 -5.20 -1.71 11.83
C VAL A 11 -5.67 -2.05 13.23
N LYS A 12 -4.74 -2.02 14.20
CA LYS A 12 -5.07 -2.26 15.60
C LYS A 12 -5.51 -0.96 16.27
N THR A 13 -4.69 0.10 16.20
CA THR A 13 -4.98 1.40 16.83
C THR A 13 -4.64 2.61 15.99
N LYS A 14 -3.66 2.54 15.08
CA LYS A 14 -3.14 3.73 14.40
C LYS A 14 -2.65 3.50 12.98
N ILE A 15 -2.80 4.54 12.17
CA ILE A 15 -2.15 4.66 10.86
C ILE A 15 -1.21 5.87 10.92
N ARG A 16 -0.01 5.73 10.39
CA ARG A 16 0.94 6.82 10.18
C ARG A 16 1.22 6.96 8.69
N ILE A 17 1.31 8.20 8.23
CA ILE A 17 1.62 8.51 6.83
C ILE A 17 2.83 9.40 6.82
N PHE A 18 3.83 9.03 6.04
CA PHE A 18 5.07 9.77 5.88
C PHE A 18 5.35 10.01 4.42
N LEU A 19 5.97 11.13 4.09
CA LEU A 19 6.53 11.41 2.78
C LEU A 19 8.04 11.42 2.92
N LYS A 20 8.73 10.70 2.02
CA LYS A 20 10.19 10.72 1.90
C LYS A 20 10.55 11.13 0.48
N GLU A 21 11.70 11.77 0.35
CA GLU A 21 12.34 11.97 -0.94
C GLU A 21 13.43 10.92 -1.10
N ASP A 22 13.45 10.24 -2.25
CA ASP A 22 14.45 9.23 -2.57
C ASP A 22 14.88 9.38 -4.04
N GLY A 23 16.03 10.00 -4.25
CA GLY A 23 16.54 10.34 -5.58
C GLY A 23 15.50 11.06 -6.45
N ALA A 24 15.12 10.42 -7.54
CA ALA A 24 14.15 10.93 -8.52
C ALA A 24 12.67 10.68 -8.14
N ASN A 25 12.38 10.15 -6.94
CA ASN A 25 11.03 9.78 -6.52
C ASN A 25 10.60 10.47 -5.22
N TYR A 26 9.30 10.68 -5.09
CA TYR A 26 8.62 10.82 -3.81
C TYR A 26 8.12 9.44 -3.35
N ILE A 27 8.39 9.07 -2.10
CA ILE A 27 7.92 7.83 -1.48
C ILE A 27 6.91 8.15 -0.39
N ILE A 28 5.66 7.79 -0.61
CA ILE A 28 4.59 7.89 0.40
C ILE A 28 4.52 6.57 1.14
N VAL A 29 4.72 6.60 2.46
CA VAL A 29 4.70 5.40 3.32
C VAL A 29 3.46 5.43 4.19
N PHE A 30 2.62 4.41 4.06
CA PHE A 30 1.47 4.16 4.93
C PHE A 30 1.81 3.03 5.88
N GLU A 31 1.90 3.33 7.17
CA GLU A 31 2.20 2.35 8.20
C GLU A 31 1.00 2.13 9.10
N ASN A 32 0.70 0.87 9.42
CA ASN A 32 -0.30 0.53 10.41
C ASN A 32 0.23 -0.49 11.41
N ASP A 33 -0.32 -0.47 12.63
CA ASP A 33 0.06 -1.37 13.74
C ASP A 33 -0.71 -2.71 13.75
N GLY A 34 -1.11 -3.15 12.55
CA GLY A 34 -1.78 -4.41 12.31
C GLY A 34 -0.88 -5.62 12.45
N LYS A 35 -1.48 -6.82 12.32
CA LYS A 35 -0.71 -8.07 12.28
C LYS A 35 0.14 -8.14 11.01
N PRO A 36 1.34 -8.73 11.08
CA PRO A 36 2.13 -9.03 9.89
C PRO A 36 1.34 -9.83 8.84
N ILE A 37 1.60 -9.54 7.58
CA ILE A 37 1.05 -10.27 6.44
C ILE A 37 1.89 -11.53 6.23
N GLU A 38 1.25 -12.69 6.09
CA GLU A 38 1.94 -13.95 5.76
C GLU A 38 2.68 -13.84 4.42
N GLN A 39 3.87 -14.44 4.33
CA GLN A 39 4.73 -14.33 3.13
C GLN A 39 4.01 -14.69 1.83
N LYS A 40 3.28 -15.81 1.82
CA LYS A 40 2.46 -16.24 0.66
C LYS A 40 1.40 -15.19 0.28
N THR A 41 0.84 -14.49 1.26
CA THR A 41 -0.10 -13.40 1.00
C THR A 41 0.62 -12.17 0.43
N MET A 42 1.81 -11.85 0.94
CA MET A 42 2.61 -10.71 0.49
C MET A 42 2.94 -10.81 -1.01
N GLU A 43 3.31 -12.01 -1.47
CA GLU A 43 3.67 -12.28 -2.87
C GLU A 43 2.51 -12.05 -3.85
N MET A 44 1.28 -12.30 -3.43
CA MET A 44 0.08 -12.16 -4.26
C MET A 44 -0.71 -10.87 -3.97
N LEU A 45 -0.21 -10.00 -3.09
CA LEU A 45 -0.98 -8.92 -2.48
C LEU A 45 -1.55 -7.93 -3.50
N PHE A 46 -0.85 -7.74 -4.61
CA PHE A 46 -1.21 -6.83 -5.70
C PHE A 46 -1.82 -7.55 -6.91
N ASP A 47 -2.07 -8.85 -6.83
CA ASP A 47 -2.68 -9.61 -7.90
C ASP A 47 -4.18 -9.32 -8.00
N LYS A 48 -4.67 -9.39 -9.24
CA LYS A 48 -6.10 -9.17 -9.52
C LYS A 48 -6.93 -10.23 -8.81
N PHE A 49 -7.96 -9.79 -8.08
CA PHE A 49 -8.88 -10.64 -7.31
C PHE A 49 -8.25 -11.35 -6.10
N TYR A 50 -7.01 -11.03 -5.74
CA TYR A 50 -6.46 -11.54 -4.49
C TYR A 50 -7.22 -10.95 -3.29
N LYS A 51 -7.67 -11.83 -2.39
CA LYS A 51 -8.44 -11.45 -1.20
C LYS A 51 -7.79 -12.07 0.03
N GLY A 52 -7.49 -11.22 1.02
CA GLY A 52 -7.27 -11.71 2.38
C GLY A 52 -8.57 -12.31 2.96
N PRO A 53 -8.48 -13.03 4.09
CA PRO A 53 -9.59 -13.80 4.68
C PRO A 53 -10.87 -12.99 4.98
N LYS A 54 -10.79 -11.65 4.97
CA LYS A 54 -11.91 -10.73 5.21
C LYS A 54 -12.12 -9.71 4.09
N GLY A 55 -11.59 -9.95 2.88
CA GLY A 55 -11.64 -9.03 1.73
C GLY A 55 -12.95 -9.08 0.94
N SER A 56 -13.32 -7.97 0.29
CA SER A 56 -14.50 -7.89 -0.58
C SER A 56 -14.21 -8.41 -2.00
N PHE A 57 -13.69 -7.56 -2.90
CA PHE A 57 -13.45 -7.91 -4.30
C PHE A 57 -11.98 -8.14 -4.68
N GLY A 58 -11.02 -7.72 -3.84
CA GLY A 58 -9.59 -7.93 -4.12
C GLY A 58 -9.06 -7.10 -5.30
N LEU A 59 -9.64 -5.92 -5.51
CA LEU A 59 -9.30 -5.05 -6.65
C LEU A 59 -8.54 -3.79 -6.24
N GLY A 60 -8.64 -3.37 -4.97
CA GLY A 60 -8.09 -2.08 -4.52
C GLY A 60 -6.59 -1.96 -4.72
N LEU A 61 -5.81 -2.93 -4.22
CA LEU A 61 -4.35 -2.91 -4.35
C LEU A 61 -3.89 -3.17 -5.78
N TYR A 62 -4.57 -4.03 -6.53
CA TYR A 62 -4.32 -4.21 -7.96
C TYR A 62 -4.48 -2.89 -8.74
N ILE A 63 -5.58 -2.16 -8.52
CA ILE A 63 -5.81 -0.86 -9.16
C ILE A 63 -4.78 0.17 -8.69
N ALA A 64 -4.49 0.24 -7.39
CA ALA A 64 -3.48 1.16 -6.85
C ALA A 64 -2.11 0.96 -7.51
N ARG A 65 -1.70 -0.31 -7.70
CA ARG A 65 -0.46 -0.63 -8.43
C ARG A 65 -0.51 -0.19 -9.89
N LYS A 66 -1.62 -0.43 -10.59
CA LYS A 66 -1.80 0.07 -11.97
C LYS A 66 -1.70 1.59 -12.06
N ILE A 67 -2.25 2.32 -11.08
CA ILE A 67 -2.18 3.78 -11.01
C ILE A 67 -0.74 4.24 -10.75
N ALA A 68 -0.03 3.64 -9.79
CA ALA A 68 1.36 3.99 -9.48
C ALA A 68 2.27 3.76 -10.69
N ILE A 69 2.16 2.60 -11.35
CA ILE A 69 2.90 2.28 -12.58
C ILE A 69 2.58 3.26 -13.70
N PHE A 70 1.32 3.65 -13.87
CA PHE A 70 0.93 4.63 -14.88
C PHE A 70 1.60 5.99 -14.67
N HIS A 71 1.88 6.37 -13.42
CA HIS A 71 2.63 7.60 -13.08
C HIS A 71 4.14 7.40 -13.03
N GLY A 72 4.67 6.31 -13.61
CA GLY A 72 6.10 6.04 -13.68
C GLY A 72 6.75 5.60 -12.36
N GLY A 73 5.94 5.17 -11.39
CA GLY A 73 6.39 4.66 -10.09
C GLY A 73 5.98 3.21 -9.85
N ASP A 74 5.90 2.80 -8.59
CA ASP A 74 5.41 1.47 -8.19
C ASP A 74 4.85 1.52 -6.75
N ILE A 75 4.23 0.42 -6.32
CA ILE A 75 3.75 0.21 -4.96
C ILE A 75 4.22 -1.16 -4.45
N TRP A 76 4.65 -1.21 -3.20
CA TRP A 76 4.99 -2.46 -2.52
C TRP A 76 4.56 -2.42 -1.06
N ALA A 77 4.65 -3.56 -0.38
CA ALA A 77 4.38 -3.68 1.04
C ALA A 77 5.46 -4.51 1.72
N GLU A 78 5.71 -4.22 3.00
CA GLU A 78 6.63 -4.96 3.84
C GLU A 78 6.11 -5.05 5.28
N ASN A 79 6.46 -6.15 5.95
CA ASN A 79 6.25 -6.25 7.39
C ASN A 79 7.37 -5.52 8.12
N VAL A 80 7.01 -4.74 9.13
CA VAL A 80 7.96 -4.10 10.04
C VAL A 80 7.72 -4.63 11.46
N GLU A 81 8.67 -4.37 12.37
CA GLU A 81 8.66 -4.92 13.73
C GLU A 81 7.29 -4.81 14.42
N ASN A 82 6.61 -3.68 14.24
CA ASN A 82 5.35 -3.36 14.93
C ASN A 82 4.18 -3.10 13.97
N GLY A 83 4.20 -3.68 12.77
CA GLY A 83 3.15 -3.40 11.80
C GLY A 83 3.42 -3.81 10.37
N VAL A 84 2.70 -3.15 9.46
CA VAL A 84 2.84 -3.32 8.01
C VAL A 84 2.97 -1.94 7.37
N GLN A 85 3.95 -1.81 6.48
CA GLN A 85 4.11 -0.63 5.64
C GLN A 85 3.69 -0.91 4.21
N PHE A 86 3.02 0.06 3.60
CA PHE A 86 2.77 0.14 2.16
C PHE A 86 3.49 1.38 1.65
N HIS A 87 4.24 1.22 0.57
CA HIS A 87 5.05 2.29 -0.02
C HIS A 87 4.56 2.56 -1.41
N VAL A 88 4.33 3.83 -1.74
CA VAL A 88 3.98 4.28 -3.08
C VAL A 88 5.10 5.19 -3.55
N ALA A 89 5.85 4.74 -4.56
CA ALA A 89 6.81 5.57 -5.27
C ALA A 89 6.11 6.31 -6.41
N LEU A 90 6.39 7.60 -6.57
CA LEU A 90 5.97 8.42 -7.70
C LEU A 90 7.17 9.21 -8.20
N LYS A 91 7.37 9.24 -9.52
CA LYS A 91 8.45 10.02 -10.15
C LYS A 91 8.23 11.50 -9.85
N LYS A 92 9.29 12.21 -9.45
CA LYS A 92 9.27 13.67 -9.33
C LYS A 92 9.03 14.27 -10.71
N TYR A 93 8.21 15.32 -10.75
CA TYR A 93 8.01 16.06 -12.00
C TYR A 93 9.29 16.82 -12.32
N ASN A 94 9.89 16.53 -13.47
CA ASN A 94 11.03 17.27 -14.02
C ASN A 94 10.55 18.01 -15.27
N GLU A 95 10.76 19.33 -15.32
CA GLU A 95 10.33 20.19 -16.43
C GLU A 95 11.09 19.90 -17.75
N GLU A 96 12.21 19.19 -17.69
CA GLU A 96 13.15 18.96 -18.80
C GLU A 96 12.78 17.77 -19.73
N GLU A 97 11.77 16.97 -19.41
CA GLU A 97 11.35 15.80 -20.23
C GLU A 97 10.20 16.12 -21.23
N LYS A 98 10.03 17.40 -21.63
CA LYS A 98 9.04 17.83 -22.63
C LYS A 98 9.61 17.92 -24.05
#